data_AF-A0A553RNJ1-F1
#
_entry.id   AF-A0A553RNJ1-F1
#
_cell.length_a   1.000
_cell.length_b   1.000
_cell.length_c   1.000
_cell.angle_alpha   90.00
_cell.angle_beta   90.00
_cell.angle_gamma   90.00
#
_symmetry.space_group_name_H-M   'P 1'
#
loop_
_entity.id
_entity.type
_entity.pdbx_description
1 polymer ?
#
loop_
_entity_poly.entity_id
_entity_poly.type
_entity_poly.pdbx_seq_one_letter_code
_entity_poly.pdbx_strand_id
1 'polypeptide(L)'
;MAIGWRQPLSFRDALLVNIIICIFCAAAETHTCDHKVPLPTEVIHKVFLKSDRLSKRSSSEHLKIQIEYDSSVEGLDEAKSSLVKDKLLPQAIDYLQKAFRIRRQSGPILLSRRCATNQYLRKRDDPHRYCQGPCANVTKCGPVVVPEQHLQQCRVCSESGKSCGPTGPPDGEGMARADFVLYVSALTTERCGQENIVAYAAYCQLESELDRPIAGYANLCPNMISTQSQEFEGMLSTVKHEIIHALGFSAGLFAFYHDDDGETPNATFCKWSASI
;
A
#
# COMPACT_ATOMS: atom_id res chain seq x y z
N MET A 1 55.39 -21.79 27.93
CA MET A 1 54.98 -20.97 29.09
C MET A 1 55.62 -19.60 28.88
N ALA A 2 54.96 -18.45 28.77
CA ALA A 2 53.63 -18.02 29.15
C ALA A 2 53.07 -17.06 28.07
N ILE A 3 51.78 -17.15 27.78
CA ILE A 3 51.04 -16.20 26.94
C ILE A 3 50.52 -15.10 27.85
N GLY A 4 50.79 -13.84 27.47
CA GLY A 4 50.53 -12.64 28.25
C GLY A 4 49.05 -12.47 28.64
N TRP A 5 48.84 -12.17 29.91
CA TRP A 5 47.55 -11.80 30.47
C TRP A 5 47.21 -10.37 30.03
N ARG A 6 46.13 -10.18 29.26
CA ARG A 6 45.48 -8.86 29.13
C ARG A 6 44.79 -8.54 30.45
N GLN A 7 45.04 -7.34 30.98
CA GLN A 7 44.41 -6.85 32.19
C GLN A 7 42.90 -6.65 32.02
N PRO A 8 42.10 -6.81 33.09
CA PRO A 8 40.67 -6.56 33.05
C PRO A 8 40.38 -5.06 32.83
N LEU A 9 39.47 -4.76 31.91
CA LEU A 9 38.91 -3.42 31.73
C LEU A 9 38.45 -2.87 33.08
N SER A 10 38.90 -1.66 33.42
CA SER A 10 38.54 -0.99 34.66
C SER A 10 37.05 -0.69 34.67
N PHE A 11 36.44 -0.76 35.86
CA PHE A 11 35.01 -0.47 36.08
C PHE A 11 34.60 0.93 35.55
N ARG A 12 35.55 1.86 35.44
CA ARG A 12 35.35 3.21 34.88
C ARG A 12 35.21 3.20 33.36
N ASP A 13 35.90 2.28 32.67
CA ASP A 13 35.84 2.16 31.21
C ASP A 13 34.53 1.50 30.75
N ALA A 14 34.04 0.52 31.52
CA ALA A 14 32.72 -0.06 31.31
C ALA A 14 31.58 0.94 31.55
N LEU A 15 31.74 1.85 32.52
CA LEU A 15 30.77 2.91 32.80
C LEU A 15 30.73 3.95 31.67
N LEU A 16 31.90 4.36 31.15
CA LEU A 16 32.01 5.29 30.03
C LEU A 16 31.41 4.72 28.74
N VAL A 17 31.64 3.43 28.44
CA VAL A 17 31.05 2.77 27.27
C VAL A 17 29.53 2.67 27.40
N ASN A 18 29.00 2.32 28.58
CA ASN A 18 27.55 2.29 28.80
C ASN A 18 26.91 3.69 28.74
N ILE A 19 27.59 4.72 29.24
CA ILE A 19 27.12 6.11 29.15
C ILE A 19 27.10 6.57 27.69
N ILE A 20 28.13 6.24 26.90
CA ILE A 20 28.17 6.57 25.46
C ILE A 20 27.04 5.83 24.72
N ILE A 21 26.81 4.54 24.99
CA ILE A 21 25.70 3.77 24.40
C ILE A 21 24.33 4.36 24.80
N CYS A 22 24.14 4.75 26.06
CA CYS A 22 22.91 5.41 26.51
C CYS A 22 22.70 6.79 25.87
N ILE A 23 23.77 7.57 25.66
CA ILE A 23 23.70 8.86 24.95
C ILE A 23 23.36 8.65 23.46
N PHE A 24 23.93 7.63 22.81
CA PHE A 24 23.59 7.27 21.43
C PHE A 24 22.16 6.73 21.29
N CYS A 25 21.62 6.01 22.28
CA CYS A 25 20.21 5.58 22.29
C CYS A 25 19.24 6.74 22.55
N ALA A 26 19.63 7.76 23.32
CA ALA A 26 18.80 8.93 23.59
C ALA A 26 18.74 9.93 22.41
N ALA A 27 19.67 9.83 21.46
CA ALA A 27 19.72 10.67 20.26
C ALA A 27 19.02 10.05 19.04
N ALA A 28 18.26 8.96 19.22
CA ALA A 28 17.32 8.53 18.19
C ALA A 28 16.15 9.52 18.19
N GLU A 29 16.14 10.45 17.23
CA GLU A 29 14.98 11.28 16.96
C GLU A 29 13.76 10.36 16.75
N THR A 30 12.84 10.39 17.71
CA THR A 30 11.56 9.68 17.58
C THR A 30 10.73 10.45 16.56
N HIS A 31 10.85 10.07 15.30
CA HIS A 31 9.92 10.56 14.28
C HIS A 31 8.54 9.99 14.58
N THR A 32 7.66 10.81 15.13
CA THR A 32 6.24 10.48 15.25
C THR A 32 5.66 10.38 13.85
N CYS A 33 5.24 9.18 13.45
CA CYS A 33 4.53 8.99 12.19
C CYS A 33 3.09 9.53 12.33
N ASP A 34 2.71 10.48 11.47
CA ASP A 34 1.34 10.99 11.31
C ASP A 34 0.64 10.32 10.11
N HIS A 35 0.49 8.99 10.19
CA HIS A 35 -0.23 8.25 9.14
C HIS A 35 -1.73 8.51 9.21
N LYS A 36 -2.30 9.03 8.12
CA LYS A 36 -3.73 9.29 7.98
C LYS A 36 -4.41 8.14 7.27
N VAL A 37 -5.14 7.33 8.04
CA VAL A 37 -6.01 6.26 7.54
C VAL A 37 -7.04 6.84 6.54
N PRO A 38 -7.22 6.23 5.36
CA PRO A 38 -8.19 6.70 4.37
C PRO A 38 -9.62 6.61 4.92
N LEU A 39 -10.46 7.56 4.52
CA LEU A 39 -11.87 7.56 4.91
C LEU A 39 -12.60 6.35 4.31
N PRO A 40 -13.68 5.84 4.93
CA PRO A 40 -14.47 4.75 4.35
C PRO A 40 -15.02 5.06 2.96
N THR A 41 -15.25 6.34 2.66
CA THR A 41 -15.68 6.79 1.35
C THR A 41 -14.54 6.79 0.33
N GLU A 42 -13.28 6.78 0.73
CA GLU A 42 -12.11 6.76 -0.16
C GLU A 42 -11.70 5.34 -0.56
N VAL A 43 -12.25 4.32 0.11
CA VAL A 43 -11.87 2.91 -0.08
C VAL A 43 -13.01 2.12 -0.73
N ILE A 44 -12.69 1.42 -1.82
CA ILE A 44 -13.60 0.45 -2.43
C ILE A 44 -13.31 -0.93 -1.86
N HIS A 45 -14.18 -1.37 -0.98
CA HIS A 45 -14.11 -2.70 -0.41
C HIS A 45 -14.68 -3.76 -1.34
N LYS A 46 -14.23 -5.00 -1.12
CA LYS A 46 -14.87 -6.22 -1.61
C LYS A 46 -14.92 -6.27 -3.14
N VAL A 47 -13.77 -5.96 -3.73
CA VAL A 47 -13.50 -6.06 -5.16
C VAL A 47 -13.34 -7.52 -5.52
N PHE A 48 -14.15 -8.00 -6.46
CA PHE A 48 -14.06 -9.37 -6.90
C PHE A 48 -12.81 -9.57 -7.77
N LEU A 49 -11.99 -10.55 -7.40
CA LEU A 49 -10.87 -11.01 -8.20
C LEU A 49 -11.16 -12.41 -8.72
N LYS A 50 -10.91 -12.64 -10.01
CA LYS A 50 -10.99 -13.98 -10.57
C LYS A 50 -9.82 -14.80 -10.01
N SER A 51 -10.12 -15.82 -9.21
CA SER A 51 -9.12 -16.77 -8.77
C SER A 51 -8.62 -17.57 -9.97
N ASP A 52 -7.30 -17.66 -10.14
CA ASP A 52 -6.73 -18.66 -11.04
C ASP A 52 -7.04 -20.03 -10.46
N ARG A 53 -7.92 -20.78 -11.14
CA ARG A 53 -8.43 -22.10 -10.72
C ARG A 53 -7.34 -23.17 -10.55
N LEU A 54 -6.08 -22.84 -10.85
CA LEU A 54 -4.95 -23.76 -10.90
C LEU A 54 -4.01 -23.68 -9.69
N SER A 55 -4.12 -22.68 -8.81
CA SER A 55 -3.29 -22.60 -7.60
C SER A 55 -4.00 -23.20 -6.38
N LYS A 56 -4.23 -24.51 -6.40
CA LYS A 56 -4.72 -25.28 -5.24
C LYS A 56 -3.59 -25.70 -4.28
N ARG A 57 -2.37 -25.24 -4.55
CA ARG A 57 -1.20 -25.44 -3.70
C ARG A 57 -0.76 -24.08 -3.19
N SER A 58 -0.72 -23.94 -1.87
CA SER A 58 -0.08 -22.83 -1.17
C SER A 58 1.42 -22.83 -1.51
N SER A 59 1.80 -22.32 -2.69
CA SER A 59 3.17 -21.89 -2.92
C SER A 59 3.22 -20.43 -2.49
N SER A 60 3.90 -20.20 -1.37
CA SER A 60 4.11 -18.86 -0.85
C SER A 60 5.11 -18.15 -1.78
N GLU A 61 4.59 -17.44 -2.77
CA GLU A 61 5.39 -16.65 -3.70
C GLU A 61 5.72 -15.28 -3.10
N HIS A 62 6.78 -14.65 -3.59
CA HIS A 62 7.08 -13.27 -3.24
C HIS A 62 5.97 -12.35 -3.76
N LEU A 63 5.64 -11.33 -2.98
CA LEU A 63 4.71 -10.27 -3.36
C LEU A 63 5.17 -9.64 -4.69
N LYS A 64 4.23 -9.40 -5.61
CA LYS A 64 4.49 -8.65 -6.85
C LYS A 64 3.76 -7.32 -6.82
N ILE A 65 4.52 -6.24 -6.76
CA ILE A 65 3.99 -4.88 -6.81
C ILE A 65 4.21 -4.34 -8.22
N GLN A 66 3.15 -3.88 -8.86
CA GLN A 66 3.27 -3.11 -10.10
C GLN A 66 3.04 -1.64 -9.81
N ILE A 67 3.91 -0.79 -10.35
CA ILE A 67 3.78 0.66 -10.23
C ILE A 67 3.10 1.19 -11.48
N GLU A 68 2.10 2.05 -11.28
CA GLU A 68 1.55 2.93 -12.30
C GLU A 68 1.94 4.37 -11.94
N TYR A 69 2.71 5.04 -12.80
CA TYR A 69 3.11 6.43 -12.57
C TYR A 69 2.06 7.38 -13.14
N ASP A 70 1.62 8.31 -12.31
CA ASP A 70 0.85 9.47 -12.75
C ASP A 70 1.76 10.46 -13.50
N SER A 71 1.19 11.20 -14.45
CA SER A 71 1.93 12.18 -15.26
C SER A 71 2.59 13.29 -14.42
N SER A 72 2.13 13.54 -13.20
CA SER A 72 2.80 14.45 -12.25
C SER A 72 4.25 14.06 -11.95
N VAL A 73 4.61 12.78 -12.01
CA VAL A 73 5.99 12.32 -11.81
C VAL A 73 6.88 12.71 -13.00
N GLU A 74 6.31 12.73 -14.20
CA GLU A 74 6.97 13.22 -15.42
C GLU A 74 7.05 14.75 -15.46
N GLY A 75 6.13 15.43 -14.77
CA GLY A 75 6.15 16.89 -14.59
C GLY A 75 7.19 17.41 -13.58
N LEU A 76 7.92 16.53 -12.89
CA LEU A 76 9.05 16.91 -12.04
C LEU A 76 10.27 17.33 -12.86
N ASP A 77 11.19 18.05 -12.22
CA ASP A 77 12.53 18.25 -12.77
C ASP A 77 13.17 16.91 -13.16
N GLU A 78 13.87 16.86 -14.29
CA GLU A 78 14.42 15.61 -14.86
C GLU A 78 15.23 14.80 -13.85
N ALA A 79 16.06 15.46 -13.04
CA ALA A 79 16.84 14.82 -11.99
C ALA A 79 15.97 14.19 -10.88
N LYS A 80 14.87 14.83 -10.49
CA LYS A 80 13.92 14.31 -9.51
C LYS A 80 13.10 13.17 -10.11
N SER A 81 12.61 13.31 -11.34
CA SER A 81 11.85 12.26 -12.03
C SER A 81 12.70 11.00 -12.19
N SER A 82 13.95 11.14 -12.66
CA SER A 82 14.90 10.03 -12.80
C SER A 82 15.24 9.40 -11.44
N LEU A 83 15.45 10.22 -10.39
CA LEU A 83 15.65 9.71 -9.03
C LEU A 83 14.47 8.83 -8.57
N VAL A 84 13.23 9.30 -8.79
CA VAL A 84 12.01 8.60 -8.38
C VAL A 84 11.84 7.29 -9.18
N LYS A 85 11.94 7.37 -10.52
CA LYS A 85 11.63 6.27 -11.44
C LYS A 85 12.74 5.21 -11.51
N ASP A 86 14.00 5.62 -11.43
CA ASP A 86 15.14 4.73 -11.71
C ASP A 86 15.84 4.23 -10.43
N LYS A 87 15.63 4.90 -9.29
CA LYS A 87 16.34 4.60 -8.05
C LYS A 87 15.43 4.40 -6.84
N LEU A 88 14.69 5.44 -6.44
CA LEU A 88 13.96 5.46 -5.17
C LEU A 88 12.86 4.40 -5.10
N LEU A 89 11.91 4.43 -6.05
CA LEU A 89 10.80 3.48 -6.07
C LEU A 89 11.25 2.05 -6.41
N PRO A 90 12.12 1.82 -7.43
CA PRO A 90 12.63 0.48 -7.70
C PRO A 90 13.32 -0.18 -6.49
N GLN A 91 14.15 0.57 -5.75
CA GLN A 91 14.81 0.03 -4.55
C GLN A 91 13.83 -0.25 -3.42
N ALA A 92 12.84 0.63 -3.19
CA ALA A 92 11.80 0.42 -2.19
C ALA A 92 10.97 -0.82 -2.52
N ILE A 93 10.51 -0.95 -3.77
CA ILE A 93 9.70 -2.07 -4.23
C ILE A 93 10.49 -3.39 -4.20
N ASP A 94 11.73 -3.41 -4.68
CA ASP A 94 12.58 -4.61 -4.64
C ASP A 94 12.75 -5.12 -3.20
N TYR A 95 12.99 -4.22 -2.24
CA TYR A 95 13.06 -4.58 -0.83
C TYR A 95 11.74 -5.19 -0.33
N LEU A 96 10.60 -4.55 -0.60
CA LEU A 96 9.30 -4.98 -0.09
C LEU A 96 8.85 -6.30 -0.73
N GLN A 97 9.07 -6.48 -2.03
CA GLN A 97 8.78 -7.72 -2.72
C GLN A 97 9.60 -8.91 -2.20
N LYS A 98 10.85 -8.67 -1.76
CA LYS A 98 11.68 -9.68 -1.10
C LYS A 98 11.27 -9.94 0.34
N ALA A 99 10.79 -8.91 1.04
CA ALA A 99 10.39 -9.00 2.44
C ALA A 99 9.05 -9.71 2.64
N PHE A 100 8.10 -9.53 1.71
CA PHE A 100 6.76 -10.07 1.82
C PHE A 100 6.52 -11.25 0.89
N ARG A 101 5.84 -12.26 1.42
CA ARG A 101 5.33 -13.39 0.66
C ARG A 101 3.82 -13.38 0.75
N ILE A 102 3.16 -13.91 -0.28
CA ILE A 102 1.71 -13.96 -0.37
C ILE A 102 1.20 -15.39 -0.21
N ARG A 103 0.06 -15.56 0.47
CA ARG A 103 -0.58 -16.89 0.61
C ARG A 103 -1.33 -17.34 -0.65
N ARG A 104 -1.90 -16.39 -1.40
CA ARG A 104 -2.72 -16.67 -2.58
C ARG A 104 -2.50 -15.64 -3.67
N GLN A 105 -2.17 -16.15 -4.86
CA GLN A 105 -2.16 -15.38 -6.10
C GLN A 105 -3.57 -15.25 -6.65
N SER A 106 -3.90 -14.05 -7.10
CA SER A 106 -5.11 -13.78 -7.85
C SER A 106 -4.77 -13.68 -9.34
N GLY A 107 -5.77 -13.88 -10.21
CA GLY A 107 -5.62 -13.54 -11.63
C GLY A 107 -5.36 -12.03 -11.82
N PRO A 108 -5.38 -11.53 -13.07
CA PRO A 108 -5.14 -10.12 -13.34
C PRO A 108 -6.00 -9.20 -12.45
N ILE A 109 -5.36 -8.18 -11.86
CA ILE A 109 -6.05 -7.23 -11.00
C ILE A 109 -6.89 -6.30 -11.89
N LEU A 110 -8.21 -6.40 -11.73
CA LEU A 110 -9.18 -5.47 -12.30
C LEU A 110 -9.87 -4.76 -11.15
N LEU A 111 -9.71 -3.44 -11.08
CA LEU A 111 -10.24 -2.60 -10.02
C LEU A 111 -11.71 -2.26 -10.25
N SER A 112 -12.52 -2.25 -9.20
CA SER A 112 -13.92 -1.86 -9.33
C SER A 112 -14.05 -0.34 -9.51
N ARG A 113 -15.03 0.07 -10.31
CA ARG A 113 -15.37 1.49 -10.47
C ARG A 113 -16.04 2.04 -9.22
N ARG A 114 -15.85 3.33 -8.99
CA ARG A 114 -16.55 4.07 -7.93
C ARG A 114 -17.99 4.36 -8.36
N CYS A 115 -18.93 4.34 -7.41
CA CYS A 115 -20.31 4.78 -7.66
C CYS A 115 -20.43 6.30 -7.52
N ALA A 116 -21.20 6.95 -8.40
CA ALA A 116 -21.35 8.42 -8.36
C ALA A 116 -21.92 8.89 -7.00
N THR A 117 -22.80 8.08 -6.40
CA THR A 117 -23.47 8.34 -5.11
C THR A 117 -22.73 7.72 -3.91
N ASN A 118 -21.64 6.98 -4.13
CA ASN A 118 -21.02 6.08 -3.13
C ASN A 118 -22.01 5.07 -2.50
N GLN A 119 -23.16 4.81 -3.14
CA GLN A 119 -24.12 3.81 -2.70
C GLN A 119 -23.93 2.52 -3.47
N TYR A 120 -23.79 1.42 -2.73
CA TYR A 120 -23.47 0.11 -3.28
C TYR A 120 -24.50 -0.92 -2.84
N LEU A 121 -24.89 -1.77 -3.77
CA LEU A 121 -25.78 -2.90 -3.56
C LEU A 121 -25.01 -4.21 -3.79
N ARG A 122 -25.46 -5.26 -3.10
CA ARG A 122 -25.01 -6.63 -3.30
C ARG A 122 -26.19 -7.48 -3.70
N LYS A 123 -25.97 -8.32 -4.71
CA LYS A 123 -26.93 -9.33 -5.11
C LYS A 123 -26.57 -10.64 -4.42
N ARG A 124 -27.59 -11.41 -4.05
CA ARG A 124 -27.39 -12.80 -3.58
C ARG A 124 -26.77 -13.61 -4.72
N ASP A 125 -25.78 -14.43 -4.40
CA ASP A 125 -25.09 -15.33 -5.34
C ASP A 125 -24.27 -14.64 -6.46
N ASP A 126 -24.00 -13.33 -6.33
CA ASP A 126 -23.07 -12.61 -7.20
C ASP A 126 -21.94 -12.00 -6.34
N PRO A 127 -20.67 -12.29 -6.64
CA PRO A 127 -19.56 -11.74 -5.88
C PRO A 127 -19.30 -10.25 -6.16
N HIS A 128 -19.90 -9.67 -7.22
CA HIS A 128 -19.69 -8.27 -7.58
C HIS A 128 -20.58 -7.33 -6.76
N ARG A 129 -20.04 -6.12 -6.53
CA ARG A 129 -20.82 -4.98 -6.05
C ARG A 129 -21.41 -4.21 -7.23
N TYR A 130 -22.60 -3.68 -7.01
CA TYR A 130 -23.32 -2.85 -7.98
C TYR A 130 -23.49 -1.44 -7.43
N CYS A 131 -23.45 -0.44 -8.30
CA CYS A 131 -23.86 0.91 -7.95
C CYS A 131 -25.37 1.05 -7.90
N GLN A 132 -25.88 1.74 -6.89
CA GLN A 132 -27.25 2.25 -6.93
C GLN A 132 -27.24 3.53 -7.79
N GLY A 133 -27.68 3.40 -9.04
CA GLY A 133 -27.49 4.43 -10.07
C GLY A 133 -26.16 4.28 -10.84
N PRO A 134 -25.66 5.34 -11.49
CA PRO A 134 -24.50 5.25 -12.37
C PRO A 134 -23.16 5.11 -11.61
N CYS A 135 -22.17 4.50 -12.26
CA CYS A 135 -20.78 4.67 -11.83
C CYS A 135 -20.35 6.13 -11.98
N ALA A 136 -19.38 6.54 -11.17
CA ALA A 136 -18.70 7.82 -11.35
C ALA A 136 -17.95 7.82 -12.69
N ASN A 137 -17.90 8.98 -13.34
CA ASN A 137 -17.16 9.17 -14.58
C ASN A 137 -15.65 8.92 -14.42
N VAL A 138 -15.13 9.10 -13.21
CA VAL A 138 -13.72 8.92 -12.89
C VAL A 138 -13.60 8.10 -11.60
N THR A 139 -12.77 7.06 -11.64
CA THR A 139 -12.37 6.31 -10.45
C THR A 139 -10.98 6.76 -10.03
N LYS A 140 -10.81 7.06 -8.74
CA LYS A 140 -9.54 7.52 -8.16
C LYS A 140 -9.00 6.54 -7.13
N CYS A 141 -7.69 6.47 -7.04
CA CYS A 141 -6.96 5.83 -5.94
C CYS A 141 -6.11 6.92 -5.27
N GLY A 142 -6.59 7.46 -4.16
CA GLY A 142 -6.03 8.68 -3.58
C GLY A 142 -6.12 9.86 -4.57
N PRO A 143 -5.02 10.59 -4.82
CA PRO A 143 -5.04 11.72 -5.74
C PRO A 143 -5.00 11.29 -7.23
N VAL A 144 -4.67 10.03 -7.52
CA VAL A 144 -4.43 9.53 -8.89
C VAL A 144 -5.71 9.04 -9.53
N VAL A 145 -5.89 9.36 -10.82
CA VAL A 145 -6.95 8.79 -11.65
C VAL A 145 -6.54 7.40 -12.11
N VAL A 146 -7.38 6.40 -11.83
CA VAL A 146 -7.13 5.03 -12.27
C VAL A 146 -7.37 4.92 -13.78
N PRO A 147 -6.40 4.43 -14.58
CA PRO A 147 -6.60 4.24 -16.01
C PRO A 147 -7.74 3.30 -16.33
N GLU A 148 -8.48 3.59 -17.40
CA GLU A 148 -9.65 2.81 -17.83
C GLU A 148 -9.29 1.35 -18.12
N GLN A 149 -8.08 1.07 -18.62
CA GLN A 149 -7.60 -0.30 -18.83
C GLN A 149 -7.44 -1.13 -17.54
N HIS A 150 -7.37 -0.51 -16.36
CA HIS A 150 -7.26 -1.22 -15.08
C HIS A 150 -8.63 -1.46 -14.44
N LEU A 151 -9.71 -0.92 -15.01
CA LEU A 151 -11.05 -0.93 -14.42
C LEU A 151 -11.91 -2.07 -14.95
N GLN A 152 -12.73 -2.61 -14.06
CA GLN A 152 -13.87 -3.44 -14.41
C GLN A 152 -14.94 -2.64 -15.17
N GLN A 153 -15.73 -3.31 -15.98
CA GLN A 153 -16.96 -2.79 -16.55
C GLN A 153 -17.89 -2.28 -15.44
N CYS A 154 -18.52 -1.13 -15.67
CA CYS A 154 -19.46 -0.57 -14.72
C CYS A 154 -20.62 -1.54 -14.48
N ARG A 155 -21.01 -1.74 -13.21
CA ARG A 155 -22.13 -2.59 -12.81
C ARG A 155 -23.10 -1.75 -12.01
N VAL A 156 -24.33 -1.65 -12.51
CA VAL A 156 -25.37 -0.77 -11.94
C VAL A 156 -26.63 -1.55 -11.66
N CYS A 157 -27.35 -1.12 -10.64
CA CYS A 157 -28.72 -1.50 -10.40
C CYS A 157 -29.64 -0.29 -10.59
N SER A 158 -30.87 -0.56 -11.02
CA SER A 158 -31.96 0.42 -10.94
C SER A 158 -32.11 0.94 -9.51
N GLU A 159 -32.69 2.12 -9.33
CA GLU A 159 -32.92 2.69 -7.99
C GLU A 159 -33.69 1.75 -7.06
N SER A 160 -34.60 0.95 -7.65
CA SER A 160 -35.39 -0.08 -6.96
C SER A 160 -34.61 -1.35 -6.60
N GLY A 161 -33.36 -1.50 -7.06
CA GLY A 161 -32.53 -2.70 -6.86
C GLY A 161 -32.98 -3.94 -7.61
N LYS A 162 -34.04 -3.85 -8.45
CA LYS A 162 -34.66 -5.02 -9.12
C LYS A 162 -33.95 -5.43 -10.41
N SER A 163 -33.41 -4.47 -11.16
CA SER A 163 -32.71 -4.73 -12.41
C SER A 163 -31.25 -4.34 -12.27
N CYS A 164 -30.35 -5.30 -12.33
CA CYS A 164 -28.92 -5.10 -12.16
C CYS A 164 -28.16 -5.71 -13.34
N GLY A 165 -27.15 -5.01 -13.84
CA GLY A 165 -26.37 -5.49 -14.95
C GLY A 165 -25.12 -4.66 -15.24
N PRO A 166 -24.24 -5.18 -16.09
CA PRO A 166 -23.13 -4.41 -16.63
C PRO A 166 -23.64 -3.27 -17.54
N THR A 167 -22.90 -2.16 -17.58
CA THR A 167 -23.14 -1.04 -18.48
C THR A 167 -21.81 -0.43 -18.95
N GLY A 168 -21.83 0.23 -20.09
CA GLY A 168 -20.64 0.87 -20.68
C GLY A 168 -19.63 -0.13 -21.25
N PRO A 169 -18.38 0.31 -21.45
CA PRO A 169 -17.30 -0.52 -22.02
C PRO A 169 -17.05 -1.79 -21.20
N PRO A 170 -16.58 -2.88 -21.84
CA PRO A 170 -16.20 -4.11 -21.14
C PRO A 170 -15.05 -3.86 -20.14
N ASP A 171 -14.75 -4.90 -19.35
CA ASP A 171 -13.58 -4.88 -18.47
C ASP A 171 -12.32 -4.53 -19.29
N GLY A 172 -11.43 -3.72 -18.72
CA GLY A 172 -10.11 -3.46 -19.30
C GLY A 172 -9.21 -4.70 -19.29
N GLU A 173 -7.96 -4.54 -19.71
CA GLU A 173 -6.99 -5.64 -19.70
C GLU A 173 -6.59 -6.05 -18.28
N GLY A 174 -6.65 -5.10 -17.33
CA GLY A 174 -6.21 -5.29 -15.96
C GLY A 174 -4.69 -5.44 -15.83
N MET A 175 -4.22 -5.57 -14.60
CA MET A 175 -2.80 -5.72 -14.31
C MET A 175 -2.46 -7.19 -14.13
N ALA A 176 -1.87 -7.79 -15.16
CA ALA A 176 -1.42 -9.17 -15.13
C ALA A 176 -0.16 -9.33 -14.28
N ARG A 177 -0.05 -10.42 -13.52
CA ARG A 177 1.13 -10.76 -12.68
C ARG A 177 1.42 -9.73 -11.58
N ALA A 178 0.41 -9.04 -11.08
CA ALA A 178 0.49 -8.21 -9.89
C ALA A 178 -0.36 -8.82 -8.77
N ASP A 179 0.12 -8.70 -7.55
CA ASP A 179 -0.65 -8.98 -6.33
C ASP A 179 -1.11 -7.68 -5.67
N PHE A 180 -0.43 -6.58 -5.99
CA PHE A 180 -0.76 -5.23 -5.56
C PHE A 180 -0.37 -4.21 -6.65
N VAL A 181 -1.23 -3.22 -6.90
CA VAL A 181 -0.95 -2.10 -7.80
C VAL A 181 -0.74 -0.81 -6.99
N LEU A 182 0.41 -0.17 -7.17
CA LEU A 182 0.76 1.08 -6.51
C LEU A 182 0.69 2.24 -7.52
N TYR A 183 -0.27 3.14 -7.32
CA TYR A 183 -0.36 4.39 -8.09
C TYR A 183 0.55 5.45 -7.49
N VAL A 184 1.58 5.86 -8.22
CA VAL A 184 2.59 6.80 -7.72
C VAL A 184 2.41 8.16 -8.37
N SER A 185 2.28 9.20 -7.55
CA SER A 185 2.18 10.59 -8.01
C SER A 185 3.15 11.52 -7.32
N ALA A 186 3.36 12.69 -7.91
CA ALA A 186 4.10 13.79 -7.31
C ALA A 186 3.26 15.07 -7.35
N LEU A 187 2.15 15.06 -6.62
CA LEU A 187 1.20 16.18 -6.58
C LEU A 187 1.39 17.00 -5.31
N THR A 188 1.35 18.32 -5.45
CA THR A 188 1.28 19.23 -4.30
C THR A 188 -0.16 19.24 -3.79
N THR A 189 -0.42 18.51 -2.71
CA THR A 189 -1.73 18.44 -2.05
C THR A 189 -1.72 19.20 -0.72
N GLU A 190 -2.88 19.38 -0.10
CA GLU A 190 -2.99 19.99 1.23
C GLU A 190 -2.11 19.26 2.26
N ARG A 191 -1.95 17.94 2.14
CA ARG A 191 -1.07 17.14 3.01
C ARG A 191 0.40 17.54 2.85
N CYS A 192 0.83 17.86 1.63
CA CYS A 192 2.19 18.35 1.38
C CYS A 192 2.46 19.75 1.97
N GLY A 193 1.43 20.49 2.35
CA GLY A 193 1.57 21.77 3.06
C GLY A 193 1.81 21.62 4.57
N GLN A 194 1.69 20.40 5.12
CA GLN A 194 2.05 20.13 6.51
C GLN A 194 3.56 19.94 6.61
N GLU A 195 4.18 20.47 7.68
CA GLU A 195 5.64 20.40 7.85
C GLU A 195 6.13 18.94 7.91
N ASN A 196 7.26 18.68 7.24
CA ASN A 196 8.00 17.40 7.25
C ASN A 196 7.32 16.19 6.58
N ILE A 197 6.25 16.38 5.79
CA ILE A 197 5.67 15.28 5.00
C ILE A 197 6.42 15.11 3.67
N VAL A 198 7.32 14.12 3.61
CA VAL A 198 8.06 13.77 2.38
C VAL A 198 7.15 13.04 1.38
N ALA A 199 6.35 12.11 1.88
CA ALA A 199 5.39 11.34 1.11
C ALA A 199 4.25 10.89 2.03
N TYR A 200 3.14 10.48 1.43
CA TYR A 200 2.08 9.79 2.14
C TYR A 200 1.49 8.71 1.23
N ALA A 201 1.03 7.61 1.83
CA ALA A 201 0.42 6.52 1.08
C ALA A 201 -0.72 5.85 1.84
N ALA A 202 -1.63 5.24 1.10
CA ALA A 202 -2.71 4.44 1.66
C ALA A 202 -3.25 3.43 0.64
N TYR A 203 -3.97 2.44 1.14
CA TYR A 203 -4.78 1.54 0.31
C TYR A 203 -6.03 2.26 -0.20
N CYS A 204 -6.52 1.85 -1.36
CA CYS A 204 -7.75 2.39 -1.95
C CYS A 204 -8.73 1.30 -2.37
N GLN A 205 -8.28 0.06 -2.60
CA GLN A 205 -9.17 -1.06 -2.92
C GLN A 205 -8.75 -2.34 -2.19
N LEU A 206 -9.74 -3.04 -1.63
CA LEU A 206 -9.57 -4.32 -0.93
C LEU A 206 -10.34 -5.42 -1.67
N GLU A 207 -9.74 -6.61 -1.82
CA GLU A 207 -10.45 -7.73 -2.44
C GLU A 207 -11.60 -8.30 -1.60
N SER A 208 -12.48 -9.07 -2.24
CA SER A 208 -13.67 -9.65 -1.65
C SER A 208 -13.41 -10.81 -0.68
N GLU A 209 -12.35 -11.60 -0.91
CA GLU A 209 -12.15 -12.86 -0.21
C GLU A 209 -11.41 -12.69 1.11
N LEU A 210 -10.23 -12.04 1.10
CA LEU A 210 -9.37 -11.90 2.28
C LEU A 210 -9.29 -10.46 2.82
N ASP A 211 -10.07 -9.53 2.26
CA ASP A 211 -9.98 -8.08 2.55
C ASP A 211 -8.57 -7.50 2.38
N ARG A 212 -7.71 -8.19 1.62
CA ARG A 212 -6.33 -7.78 1.34
C ARG A 212 -6.32 -6.54 0.43
N PRO A 213 -5.47 -5.54 0.70
CA PRO A 213 -5.22 -4.45 -0.25
C PRO A 213 -4.71 -5.00 -1.58
N ILE A 214 -5.35 -4.56 -2.67
CA ILE A 214 -4.97 -4.94 -4.05
C ILE A 214 -4.57 -3.72 -4.88
N ALA A 215 -4.94 -2.53 -4.40
CA ALA A 215 -4.43 -1.28 -4.91
C ALA A 215 -4.28 -0.26 -3.79
N GLY A 216 -3.26 0.57 -3.92
CA GLY A 216 -3.02 1.73 -3.10
C GLY A 216 -2.30 2.80 -3.90
N TYR A 217 -2.03 3.92 -3.24
CA TYR A 217 -1.34 5.04 -3.84
C TYR A 217 -0.21 5.50 -2.94
N ALA A 218 0.82 6.09 -3.52
CA ALA A 218 1.86 6.84 -2.82
C ALA A 218 2.05 8.18 -3.53
N ASN A 219 1.89 9.28 -2.80
CA ASN A 219 2.16 10.60 -3.32
C ASN A 219 3.43 11.16 -2.68
N LEU A 220 4.43 11.48 -3.50
CA LEU A 220 5.64 12.17 -3.07
C LEU A 220 5.41 13.68 -3.15
N CYS A 221 5.72 14.42 -2.09
CA CYS A 221 5.56 15.86 -2.08
C CYS A 221 6.69 16.52 -2.90
N PRO A 222 6.41 17.19 -4.04
CA PRO A 222 7.46 17.60 -5.01
C PRO A 222 8.61 18.44 -4.43
N ASN A 223 8.27 19.31 -3.48
CA ASN A 223 9.23 20.20 -2.81
C ASN A 223 10.12 19.47 -1.81
N MET A 224 9.70 18.30 -1.33
CA MET A 224 10.44 17.48 -0.38
C MET A 224 11.31 16.41 -1.05
N ILE A 225 11.19 16.23 -2.37
CA ILE A 225 12.07 15.34 -3.14
C ILE A 225 13.42 16.02 -3.30
N SER A 226 14.43 15.49 -2.64
CA SER A 226 15.80 16.00 -2.68
C SER A 226 16.67 15.13 -3.57
N THR A 227 17.48 15.73 -4.43
CA THR A 227 18.46 15.00 -5.26
C THR A 227 19.80 14.82 -4.55
N GLN A 228 19.93 15.30 -3.31
CA GLN A 228 21.14 15.18 -2.51
C GLN A 228 21.35 13.75 -2.03
N SER A 229 22.57 13.24 -2.19
CA SER A 229 22.88 11.84 -1.87
C SER A 229 22.79 11.53 -0.39
N GLN A 230 23.05 12.50 0.48
CA GLN A 230 23.00 12.35 1.94
C GLN A 230 21.56 12.14 2.45
N GLU A 231 20.57 12.67 1.74
CA GLU A 231 19.15 12.58 2.13
C GLU A 231 18.47 11.33 1.53
N PHE A 232 19.13 10.64 0.61
CA PHE A 232 18.56 9.51 -0.13
C PHE A 232 18.10 8.37 0.80
N GLU A 233 18.91 7.96 1.77
CA GLU A 233 18.56 6.87 2.69
C GLU A 233 17.34 7.22 3.56
N GLY A 234 17.25 8.48 3.99
CA GLY A 234 16.10 8.98 4.73
C GLY A 234 14.82 8.90 3.89
N MET A 235 14.85 9.42 2.67
CA MET A 235 13.70 9.33 1.75
C MET A 235 13.34 7.89 1.40
N LEU A 236 14.33 7.02 1.16
CA LEU A 236 14.10 5.61 0.86
C LEU A 236 13.42 4.91 2.04
N SER A 237 13.84 5.21 3.27
CA SER A 237 13.19 4.72 4.48
C SER A 237 11.72 5.17 4.55
N THR A 238 11.47 6.48 4.35
CA THR A 238 10.11 7.04 4.37
C THR A 238 9.23 6.44 3.28
N VAL A 239 9.71 6.32 2.03
CA VAL A 239 8.91 5.72 0.95
C VAL A 239 8.58 4.26 1.24
N LYS A 240 9.52 3.47 1.77
CA LYS A 240 9.22 2.10 2.21
C LYS A 240 8.15 2.08 3.29
N HIS A 241 8.26 2.96 4.29
CA HIS A 241 7.29 3.10 5.38
C HIS A 241 5.89 3.42 4.88
N GLU A 242 5.78 4.38 3.97
CA GLU A 242 4.50 4.75 3.36
C GLU A 242 3.91 3.60 2.54
N ILE A 243 4.70 2.93 1.70
CA ILE A 243 4.19 1.79 0.91
C ILE A 243 3.74 0.65 1.82
N ILE A 244 4.40 0.42 2.96
CA ILE A 244 3.98 -0.55 3.98
C ILE A 244 2.57 -0.22 4.52
N HIS A 245 2.24 1.05 4.74
CA HIS A 245 0.88 1.46 5.09
C HIS A 245 -0.14 1.12 3.99
N ALA A 246 0.23 1.32 2.72
CA ALA A 246 -0.63 0.97 1.58
C ALA A 246 -0.79 -0.55 1.38
N LEU A 247 0.22 -1.34 1.76
CA LEU A 247 0.17 -2.82 1.71
C LEU A 247 -0.68 -3.45 2.80
N GLY A 248 -1.05 -2.70 3.84
CA GLY A 248 -2.02 -3.16 4.82
C GLY A 248 -1.68 -2.86 6.27
N PHE A 249 -0.46 -2.39 6.57
CA PHE A 249 -0.03 -2.03 7.93
C PHE A 249 -0.61 -0.68 8.36
N SER A 250 -1.94 -0.61 8.41
CA SER A 250 -2.70 0.58 8.72
C SER A 250 -3.74 0.23 9.76
N ALA A 251 -3.92 1.09 10.77
CA ALA A 251 -4.84 0.82 11.88
C ALA A 251 -6.29 0.57 11.42
N GLY A 252 -6.69 1.16 10.29
CA GLY A 252 -8.00 0.93 9.67
C GLY A 252 -8.20 -0.49 9.12
N LEU A 253 -7.15 -1.31 9.03
CA LEU A 253 -7.21 -2.67 8.50
C LEU A 253 -7.03 -3.77 9.55
N PHE A 254 -6.63 -3.43 10.76
CA PHE A 254 -6.36 -4.44 11.80
C PHE A 254 -7.58 -5.34 12.05
N ALA A 255 -8.80 -4.79 12.09
CA ALA A 255 -10.03 -5.57 12.25
C ALA A 255 -10.32 -6.57 11.11
N PHE A 256 -9.60 -6.51 9.98
CA PHE A 256 -9.77 -7.38 8.82
C PHE A 256 -8.60 -8.34 8.62
N TYR A 257 -7.61 -8.35 9.52
CA TYR A 257 -6.54 -9.33 9.42
C TYR A 257 -7.09 -10.72 9.74
N HIS A 258 -6.51 -11.71 9.09
CA HIS A 258 -6.83 -13.12 9.33
C HIS A 258 -5.64 -13.75 10.04
N ASP A 259 -5.93 -14.58 11.04
CA ASP A 259 -4.92 -15.38 11.71
C ASP A 259 -4.35 -16.49 10.79
N ASP A 260 -3.50 -17.36 11.35
CA ASP A 260 -2.89 -18.42 10.56
C ASP A 260 -3.90 -19.43 10.02
N ASP A 261 -5.02 -19.61 10.72
CA ASP A 261 -6.12 -20.50 10.35
C ASP A 261 -7.08 -19.85 9.33
N GLY A 262 -6.87 -18.56 9.02
CA GLY A 262 -7.68 -17.81 8.07
C GLY A 262 -8.96 -17.22 8.69
N GLU A 263 -9.04 -17.16 10.02
CA GLU A 263 -10.17 -16.59 10.75
C GLU A 263 -9.88 -15.14 11.14
N THR A 264 -10.91 -14.29 11.16
CA THR A 264 -10.76 -12.92 11.68
C THR A 264 -10.67 -12.97 13.20
N PRO A 265 -9.62 -12.41 13.85
CA PRO A 265 -9.49 -12.46 15.30
C PRO A 265 -10.68 -11.76 15.97
N ASN A 266 -11.27 -12.41 16.97
CA ASN A 266 -12.12 -11.71 17.93
C ASN A 266 -11.31 -10.54 18.51
N ALA A 267 -11.90 -9.34 18.54
CA ALA A 267 -11.27 -8.03 18.81
C ALA A 267 -10.53 -7.87 20.16
N THR A 268 -10.25 -8.96 20.87
CA THR A 268 -9.71 -9.00 22.23
C THR A 268 -8.24 -9.44 22.30
N PHE A 269 -7.63 -9.97 21.23
CA PHE A 269 -6.22 -10.38 21.23
C PHE A 269 -5.47 -9.98 19.95
N CYS A 270 -4.73 -8.87 20.02
CA CYS A 270 -3.76 -8.45 19.01
C CYS A 270 -2.51 -9.38 19.03
N LYS A 271 -2.63 -10.60 18.53
CA LYS A 271 -1.50 -11.35 17.95
C LYS A 271 -1.63 -11.24 16.44
N TRP A 272 -1.05 -10.19 15.86
CA TRP A 272 -1.10 -9.96 14.43
C TRP A 272 0.01 -10.75 13.73
N SER A 273 -0.37 -11.78 12.98
CA SER A 273 0.39 -12.20 11.79
C SER A 273 -0.22 -11.42 10.62
N ALA A 274 0.56 -10.55 9.99
CA ALA A 274 0.14 -9.92 8.74
C ALA A 274 0.15 -11.01 7.66
N SER A 275 -1.01 -11.61 7.40
CA SER A 275 -1.22 -12.48 6.25
C SER A 275 -1.27 -11.62 4.98
N ILE A 276 -0.11 -11.15 4.55
CA ILE A 276 0.11 -10.66 3.19
C ILE A 276 0.13 -11.87 2.23
#